data_AF-A0A934AFI0-F1
#
_entry.id   AF-A0A934AFI0-F1
#
_cell.length_a   1.000
_cell.length_b   1.000
_cell.length_c   1.000
_cell.angle_alpha   90.00
_cell.angle_beta   90.00
_cell.angle_gamma   90.00
#
_symmetry.space_group_name_H-M   'P 1'
#
loop_
_entity.id
_entity.type
_entity.pdbx_description
1 polymer ?
#
loop_
_entity_poly.entity_id
_entity_poly.type
_entity_poly.pdbx_seq_one_letter_code
_entity_poly.pdbx_strand_id
1 'polypeptide(L)'
;MVFAKTLEYLGGPEGDVATIRSLETLFANLVRSIVALAGIALFIMLLVAGFKFLFSAGDQKKLEEAKGTLTNAVIGLVVIVGAYLILRIIGAFTGLTNLTTFDLNIQ
;
A
#
# COMPACT_ATOMS: atom_id res chain seq x y z
N MET A 1 -25.68 -4.83 -0.93
CA MET A 1 -24.51 -5.16 -0.08
C MET A 1 -23.89 -3.93 0.59
N VAL A 2 -23.71 -2.80 -0.12
CA VAL A 2 -23.14 -1.55 0.44
C VAL A 2 -24.00 -0.94 1.57
N PHE A 3 -25.33 -0.99 1.42
CA PHE A 3 -26.27 -0.44 2.40
C PHE A 3 -26.41 -1.24 3.71
N ALA A 4 -25.98 -2.52 3.71
CA ALA A 4 -25.98 -3.34 4.92
C ALA A 4 -24.78 -3.00 5.81
N LYS A 5 -23.61 -2.75 5.19
CA LYS A 5 -22.41 -2.29 5.90
C LYS A 5 -22.60 -0.93 6.56
N THR A 6 -23.43 -0.05 6.00
CA THR A 6 -23.69 1.28 6.60
C THR A 6 -24.54 1.22 7.85
N LEU A 7 -25.38 0.19 8.03
CA LEU A 7 -26.22 0.04 9.22
C LEU A 7 -25.46 -0.66 10.37
N GLU A 8 -24.53 -1.55 10.05
CA GLU A 8 -23.58 -2.10 11.01
C GLU A 8 -22.69 -1.00 11.62
N TYR A 9 -22.39 0.04 10.84
CA TYR A 9 -21.70 1.26 11.31
C TYR A 9 -22.54 2.14 12.24
N LEU A 10 -23.87 2.03 12.22
CA LEU A 10 -24.79 2.83 13.02
C LEU A 10 -25.31 2.08 14.26
N GLY A 11 -24.85 0.84 14.48
CA GLY A 11 -25.23 -0.04 15.59
C GLY A 11 -24.05 -0.45 16.48
N GLY A 12 -23.08 0.44 16.69
CA GLY A 12 -21.99 0.23 17.66
C GLY A 12 -22.48 0.39 19.09
N PRO A 13 -22.01 -0.43 20.05
CA PRO A 13 -22.45 -0.39 21.44
C PRO A 13 -22.20 0.99 22.04
N GLU A 14 -23.20 1.48 22.76
CA GLU A 14 -23.23 2.79 23.43
C GLU A 14 -21.98 3.01 24.28
N GLY A 15 -21.17 4.00 23.88
CA GLY A 15 -19.93 4.38 24.56
C GLY A 15 -18.83 4.78 23.59
N ASP A 16 -19.05 5.83 22.80
CA ASP A 16 -18.06 6.41 21.88
C ASP A 16 -16.95 7.13 22.66
N VAL A 17 -16.09 6.34 23.30
CA VAL A 17 -14.72 6.74 23.63
C VAL A 17 -13.81 6.09 22.60
N ALA A 18 -12.92 6.88 22.03
CA ALA A 18 -11.93 6.43 21.05
C ALA A 18 -11.08 5.29 21.64
N THR A 19 -11.51 4.05 21.41
CA THR A 19 -10.78 2.86 21.80
C THR A 19 -9.62 2.67 20.82
N ILE A 20 -8.48 2.14 21.27
CA ILE A 20 -7.29 1.93 20.42
C ILE A 20 -7.61 1.13 19.14
N ARG A 21 -8.62 0.25 19.18
CA ARG A 21 -9.15 -0.48 18.02
C ARG A 21 -9.76 0.41 16.93
N SER A 22 -10.38 1.54 17.27
CA SER A 22 -10.96 2.44 16.26
C SER A 22 -9.86 3.21 15.52
N LEU A 23 -8.81 3.64 16.23
CA LEU A 23 -7.61 4.23 15.62
C LEU A 23 -6.91 3.23 14.70
N GLU A 24 -6.79 1.98 15.13
CA GLU A 24 -6.22 0.91 14.31
C GLU A 24 -7.01 0.71 13.01
N THR A 25 -8.34 0.65 13.10
CA THR A 25 -9.21 0.44 11.92
C THR A 25 -9.13 1.62 10.94
N LEU A 26 -9.13 2.85 11.45
CA LEU A 26 -8.97 4.05 10.63
C LEU A 26 -7.60 4.07 9.94
N PHE A 27 -6.54 3.75 10.68
CA PHE A 27 -5.18 3.68 10.15
C PHE A 27 -5.04 2.59 9.09
N ALA A 28 -5.56 1.38 9.34
CA ALA A 28 -5.54 0.28 8.39
C ALA A 28 -6.25 0.63 7.07
N ASN A 29 -7.43 1.25 7.14
CA ASN A 29 -8.17 1.69 5.96
C ASN A 29 -7.44 2.81 5.19
N LEU A 30 -6.81 3.74 5.91
CA LEU A 30 -6.02 4.82 5.31
C LEU A 30 -4.80 4.25 4.57
N VAL A 31 -4.02 3.39 5.23
CA VAL A 31 -2.84 2.75 4.63
C VAL A 31 -3.24 1.92 3.42
N ARG A 32 -4.31 1.11 3.52
CA ARG A 32 -4.81 0.31 2.40
C ARG A 32 -5.19 1.18 1.20
N SER A 33 -5.85 2.32 1.44
CA SER A 33 -6.23 3.26 0.38
C SER A 33 -5.01 3.89 -0.28
N ILE A 34 -4.02 4.33 0.52
CA ILE A 34 -2.78 4.93 0.00
C ILE A 34 -1.97 3.90 -0.80
N VAL A 35 -1.83 2.67 -0.30
CA VAL A 35 -1.09 1.61 -1.00
C VAL A 35 -1.75 1.25 -2.33
N ALA A 36 -3.09 1.20 -2.38
CA ALA A 36 -3.82 0.97 -3.63
C ALA A 36 -3.58 2.10 -4.66
N LEU A 37 -3.64 3.37 -4.22
CA LEU A 37 -3.34 4.51 -5.08
C LEU A 37 -1.87 4.54 -5.52
N ALA A 38 -0.94 4.24 -4.62
CA ALA A 38 0.49 4.18 -4.91
C ALA A 38 0.82 3.09 -5.94
N GLY A 39 0.16 1.93 -5.88
CA GLY A 39 0.32 0.87 -6.88
C GLY A 39 -0.08 1.31 -8.29
N ILE A 40 -1.21 2.02 -8.42
CA ILE A 40 -1.66 2.57 -9.70
C ILE A 40 -0.69 3.65 -10.21
N ALA A 41 -0.25 4.56 -9.33
CA ALA A 41 0.69 5.61 -9.68
C ALA A 41 2.05 5.03 -10.16
N LEU A 42 2.57 4.01 -9.47
CA LEU A 42 3.79 3.30 -9.87
C LEU A 42 3.63 2.62 -11.23
N PHE A 43 2.48 2.00 -11.49
CA PHE A 43 2.21 1.37 -12.77
C PHE A 43 2.24 2.38 -13.93
N ILE A 44 1.59 3.54 -13.77
CA ILE A 44 1.61 4.61 -14.76
C ILE A 44 3.04 5.15 -14.95
N MET A 45 3.77 5.38 -13.86
CA MET A 45 5.14 5.89 -13.92
C MET A 45 6.07 4.93 -14.67
N LEU A 46 5.92 3.61 -14.46
CA LEU A 46 6.68 2.59 -15.19
C LEU A 46 6.36 2.60 -16.69
N LEU A 47 5.09 2.74 -17.07
CA LEU A 47 4.70 2.83 -18.48
C LEU A 47 5.31 4.07 -19.14
N VAL A 48 5.16 5.25 -18.52
CA VAL A 48 5.69 6.51 -19.05
C VAL A 48 7.21 6.47 -19.15
N ALA A 49 7.89 5.98 -18.11
CA ALA A 49 9.34 5.85 -18.10
C ALA A 49 9.83 4.83 -19.14
N GLY A 50 9.13 3.70 -19.30
CA GLY A 50 9.44 2.68 -20.29
C GLY A 50 9.30 3.19 -21.72
N PHE A 51 8.20 3.88 -22.03
CA PHE A 51 8.03 4.51 -23.34
C PHE A 51 9.08 5.60 -23.58
N LYS A 52 9.31 6.47 -22.60
CA LYS A 52 10.35 7.51 -22.71
C LYS A 52 11.72 6.89 -22.96
N PHE A 53 12.07 5.81 -22.28
CA PHE A 53 13.32 5.08 -22.47
C PHE A 53 13.44 4.51 -23.90
N LEU A 54 12.39 3.86 -24.40
CA LEU A 54 12.36 3.28 -25.76
C LEU A 54 12.44 4.34 -26.87
N PHE A 55 11.75 5.47 -26.70
CA PHE A 55 11.68 6.54 -27.70
C PHE A 55 12.78 7.60 -27.56
N SER A 56 13.73 7.46 -26.64
CA SER A 56 14.84 8.41 -26.43
C SER A 56 15.95 8.31 -27.49
N ALA A 57 15.63 7.84 -28.71
CA ALA A 57 16.52 7.42 -29.80
C ALA A 57 17.63 8.43 -30.21
N GLY A 58 18.64 8.61 -29.35
CA GLY A 58 19.82 9.45 -29.57
C GLY A 58 19.94 10.68 -28.67
N ASP A 59 18.93 11.02 -27.86
CA ASP A 59 18.98 12.16 -26.93
C ASP A 59 19.41 11.67 -25.53
N GLN A 60 20.68 11.89 -25.20
CA GLN A 60 21.28 11.47 -23.93
C GLN A 60 20.55 12.05 -22.72
N LYS A 61 20.00 13.28 -22.83
CA LYS A 61 19.27 13.94 -21.74
C LYS A 61 17.94 13.23 -21.45
N LYS A 62 17.21 12.84 -22.50
CA LYS A 62 15.95 12.09 -22.35
C LYS A 62 16.19 10.69 -21.81
N LEU A 63 17.29 10.06 -22.21
CA LEU A 63 17.69 8.75 -21.70
C LEU A 63 18.02 8.79 -20.20
N GLU A 64 18.77 9.80 -19.76
CA GLU A 64 19.14 9.98 -18.36
C GLU A 64 17.91 10.27 -17.49
N GLU A 65 17.00 11.13 -17.97
CA GLU A 65 15.75 11.42 -17.28
C GLU A 65 14.84 10.17 -17.19
N ALA A 66 14.74 9.38 -18.26
CA ALA A 66 13.98 8.13 -18.26
C ALA A 66 14.56 7.12 -17.25
N LYS A 67 15.89 6.99 -17.18
CA LYS A 67 16.59 6.14 -16.21
C LYS A 67 16.34 6.60 -14.77
N GLY A 68 16.36 7.91 -14.52
CA GLY A 68 16.04 8.47 -13.20
C GLY A 68 14.63 8.11 -12.76
N THR A 69 13.64 8.30 -13.63
CA THR A 69 12.25 7.92 -13.36
C THR A 69 12.10 6.41 -13.16
N LEU A 70 12.78 5.59 -13.96
CA LEU A 70 12.75 4.13 -13.83
C LEU A 70 13.33 3.68 -12.48
N THR A 71 14.43 4.29 -12.05
CA THR A 71 15.09 4.01 -10.77
C THR A 71 14.17 4.35 -9.60
N ASN A 72 13.51 5.51 -9.65
CA ASN A 72 12.55 5.91 -8.62
C ASN A 72 11.35 4.95 -8.54
N ALA A 73 10.83 4.52 -9.69
CA ALA A 73 9.74 3.55 -9.75
C ALA A 73 10.16 2.18 -9.19
N VAL A 74 11.38 1.72 -9.48
CA VAL A 74 11.93 0.48 -8.93
C VAL A 74 12.10 0.58 -7.41
N ILE A 75 12.63 1.69 -6.90
CA ILE A 75 12.76 1.92 -5.45
C ILE A 75 11.39 1.85 -4.77
N GLY A 76 10.36 2.50 -5.33
CA GLY A 76 9.00 2.43 -4.80
C GLY A 76 8.45 1.01 -4.75
N LEU A 77 8.68 0.23 -5.81
CA LEU A 77 8.29 -1.19 -5.85
C LEU A 77 9.05 -2.01 -4.80
N VAL A 78 10.36 -1.81 -4.67
CA VAL A 78 11.20 -2.50 -3.67
C VAL A 78 10.72 -2.20 -2.25
N VAL A 79 10.31 -0.97 -1.95
CA VAL A 79 9.77 -0.61 -0.64
C VAL A 79 8.47 -1.36 -0.34
N ILE A 80 7.55 -1.45 -1.30
CA ILE A 80 6.28 -2.17 -1.12
C ILE A 80 6.53 -3.67 -0.88
N VAL A 81 7.38 -4.28 -1.71
CA VAL A 81 7.76 -5.69 -1.58
C VAL A 81 8.52 -5.93 -0.28
N GLY A 82 9.45 -5.05 0.07
CA GLY A 82 10.23 -5.09 1.30
C GLY A 82 9.35 -5.01 2.54
N ALA A 83 8.36 -4.11 2.56
CA ALA A 83 7.39 -4.02 3.64
C ALA A 83 6.62 -5.33 3.84
N TYR A 84 6.14 -5.94 2.74
CA TYR A 84 5.46 -7.24 2.79
C TYR A 84 6.38 -8.35 3.33
N LEU A 85 7.63 -8.40 2.89
CA LEU A 85 8.62 -9.38 3.37
C LEU A 85 8.92 -9.20 4.86
N ILE A 86 9.09 -7.97 5.33
CA ILE A 86 9.33 -7.68 6.75
C ILE A 86 8.14 -8.16 7.59
N LEU A 87 6.89 -7.83 7.20
CA LEU A 87 5.70 -8.29 7.91
C LEU A 87 5.61 -9.83 7.97
N ARG A 88 5.96 -10.50 6.88
CA ARG A 88 5.99 -11.97 6.82
C ARG A 88 7.06 -12.57 7.74
N ILE A 89 8.24 -11.96 7.81
CA ILE A 89 9.32 -12.38 8.70
C ILE A 89 8.88 -12.22 10.15
N ILE A 90 8.30 -11.07 10.51
CA ILE A 90 7.77 -10.84 11.86
C ILE A 90 6.70 -11.87 12.21
N GLY A 91 5.77 -12.18 11.30
CA GLY A 91 4.73 -13.19 11.53
C GLY A 91 5.28 -14.60 11.72
N ALA A 92 6.36 -14.95 11.00
CA ALA A 92 7.06 -16.21 11.19
C ALA A 92 7.74 -16.30 12.57
N PHE A 93 8.28 -15.20 13.09
CA PHE A 93 8.92 -15.17 14.41
C PHE A 93 7.92 -15.16 15.57
N THR A 94 6.78 -14.48 15.41
CA THR A 94 5.75 -14.37 16.47
C THR A 94 4.73 -15.51 16.43
N GLY A 95 4.75 -16.36 15.38
CA GLY A 95 3.76 -17.41 15.17
C GLY A 95 2.39 -16.89 14.69
N LEU A 96 2.27 -15.57 14.45
CA LEU A 96 1.06 -14.92 13.98
C LEU A 96 1.06 -14.92 12.44
N THR A 97 0.34 -15.86 11.85
CA THR A 97 0.22 -15.97 10.38
C THR A 97 -0.61 -14.86 9.74
N ASN A 98 -1.37 -14.10 10.53
CA ASN A 98 -2.36 -13.13 10.05
C ASN A 98 -1.90 -11.66 10.11
N LEU A 99 -0.61 -11.34 10.21
CA LEU A 99 -0.17 -9.93 10.26
C LEU A 99 -0.41 -9.14 8.96
N THR A 100 -0.71 -9.83 7.87
CA THR A 100 -1.07 -9.22 6.58
C THR A 100 -2.53 -8.80 6.51
N THR A 101 -3.35 -9.29 7.44
CA THR A 101 -4.74 -8.91 7.62
C THR A 101 -4.81 -8.23 8.97
N PHE A 102 -4.98 -6.92 9.01
CA PHE A 102 -5.12 -6.16 10.27
C PHE A 102 -6.41 -6.56 10.98
N ASP A 103 -6.40 -7.74 11.58
CA ASP A 103 -7.46 -8.35 12.33
C ASP A 103 -6.81 -8.81 13.63
N LEU A 104 -6.67 -7.86 14.57
CA LEU A 104 -6.21 -8.14 15.93
C LEU A 104 -7.32 -8.89 16.68
N ASN A 105 -7.47 -10.17 16.32
CA ASN A 105 -8.21 -11.16 17.08
C ASN A 105 -7.33 -11.64 18.25
N ILE A 106 -7.15 -10.75 19.23
CA ILE A 106 -6.67 -11.14 20.57
C ILE A 106 -7.90 -11.75 21.28
N GLN A 107 -7.99 -13.08 21.32
CA GLN A 107 -8.86 -13.79 22.28
C GLN A 107 -8.18 -13.83 23.64
#